data_AF-A0A438CWW3-F1
#
_entry.id   AF-A0A438CWW3-F1
#
_cell.length_a   1.000
_cell.length_b   1.000
_cell.length_c   1.000
_cell.angle_alpha   90.00
_cell.angle_beta   90.00
_cell.angle_gamma   90.00
#
_symmetry.space_group_name_H-M   'P 1'
#
loop_
_entity.id
_entity.type
_entity.pdbx_description
1 polymer ?
#
loop_
_entity_poly.entity_id
_entity_poly.type
_entity_poly.pdbx_seq_one_letter_code
_entity_poly.pdbx_strand_id
1 'polypeptide(L)'
;MYSDLGNTSQVFELQSKLKEMKQEFQSVTQYFSNLQDLWQELNLFLKDNSTCAECNVKQQRNLEKECVYDFLVKLNRNLDEVRDQVSSRIPFPNTEKAFIEV
;
A
#
# COMPACT_ATOMS: atom_id res chain seq x y z
N MET A 1 -9.34 27.33 -12.48
CA MET A 1 -9.45 25.94 -12.97
C MET A 1 -8.05 25.36 -12.99
N TYR A 2 -7.47 25.07 -11.82
CA TYR A 2 -6.08 24.61 -11.66
C TYR A 2 -5.90 23.58 -10.53
N SER A 3 -7.00 23.07 -9.96
CA SER A 3 -6.96 22.22 -8.77
C SER A 3 -6.74 20.73 -9.10
N ASP A 4 -7.25 20.25 -10.23
CA ASP A 4 -7.20 18.82 -10.55
C ASP A 4 -5.86 18.38 -11.17
N LEU A 5 -5.16 19.28 -11.87
CA LEU A 5 -3.90 18.96 -12.56
C LEU A 5 -2.73 18.75 -11.58
N GLY A 6 -2.67 19.57 -10.52
CA GLY A 6 -1.69 19.42 -9.44
C GLY A 6 -1.88 18.10 -8.68
N ASN A 7 -3.13 17.79 -8.33
CA ASN A 7 -3.49 16.53 -7.67
C ASN A 7 -3.16 15.31 -8.53
N THR A 8 -3.41 15.37 -9.84
CA THR A 8 -3.12 14.26 -10.76
C THR A 8 -1.62 13.99 -10.90
N SER A 9 -0.79 15.04 -10.98
CA SER A 9 0.68 14.89 -11.04
C SER A 9 1.24 14.27 -9.75
N GLN A 10 0.75 14.71 -8.59
CA GLN A 10 1.18 14.18 -7.30
C GLN A 10 0.78 12.72 -7.12
N VAL A 11 -0.47 12.35 -7.48
CA VAL A 11 -0.92 10.95 -7.46
C VAL A 11 -0.04 10.08 -8.36
N PHE A 12 0.32 10.56 -9.55
CA PHE A 12 1.21 9.83 -10.46
C PHE A 12 2.60 9.62 -9.84
N GLU A 13 3.19 10.65 -9.25
CA GLU A 13 4.48 10.55 -8.58
C GLU A 13 4.45 9.56 -7.40
N LEU A 14 3.40 9.61 -6.57
CA LEU A 14 3.21 8.67 -5.45
C LEU A 14 3.07 7.24 -5.95
N GLN A 15 2.28 7.01 -6.99
CA GLN A 15 2.15 5.70 -7.61
C GLN A 15 3.47 5.21 -8.23
N SER A 16 4.27 6.09 -8.83
CA SER A 16 5.57 5.73 -9.36
C SER A 16 6.52 5.30 -8.24
N LYS A 17 6.60 6.09 -7.16
CA LYS A 17 7.39 5.75 -5.96
C LYS A 17 6.95 4.42 -5.35
N LEU A 18 5.64 4.19 -5.21
CA LEU A 18 5.10 2.92 -4.71
C LEU A 18 5.51 1.73 -5.59
N LYS A 19 5.49 1.88 -6.92
CA LYS A 19 5.89 0.82 -7.86
C LYS A 19 7.38 0.50 -7.80
N GLU A 20 8.22 1.50 -7.65
CA GLU A 20 9.67 1.36 -7.62
C GLU A 20 10.19 0.88 -6.26
N MET A 21 9.50 1.21 -5.17
CA MET A 21 9.94 0.89 -3.81
C MET A 21 9.94 -0.62 -3.56
N LYS A 22 11.08 -1.14 -3.13
CA LYS A 22 11.28 -2.53 -2.68
C LYS A 22 12.08 -2.55 -1.38
N GLN A 23 12.01 -3.64 -0.62
CA GLN A 23 12.79 -3.77 0.62
C GLN A 23 14.30 -3.68 0.33
N GLU A 24 14.79 -4.50 -0.59
CA GLU A 24 16.21 -4.58 -1.01
C GLU A 24 17.18 -4.55 0.17
N PHE A 25 17.88 -3.43 0.41
CA PHE A 25 18.89 -3.26 1.45
C PHE A 25 18.33 -2.68 2.76
N GLN A 26 17.04 -2.35 2.81
CA GLN A 26 16.37 -1.79 3.99
C GLN A 26 15.92 -2.89 4.95
N SER A 27 15.81 -2.54 6.24
CA SER A 27 15.10 -3.40 7.21
C SER A 27 13.61 -3.46 6.86
N VAL A 28 12.94 -4.55 7.24
CA VAL A 28 11.49 -4.72 7.01
C VAL A 28 10.71 -3.57 7.66
N THR A 29 11.10 -3.14 8.86
CA THR A 29 10.47 -2.01 9.55
C THR A 29 10.59 -0.71 8.77
N GLN A 30 11.78 -0.36 8.28
CA GLN A 30 11.97 0.85 7.48
C GLN A 30 11.16 0.81 6.17
N TYR A 31 11.21 -0.34 5.49
CA TYR A 31 10.44 -0.55 4.27
C TYR A 31 8.93 -0.39 4.53
N PHE A 32 8.41 -1.04 5.58
CA PHE A 32 7.01 -0.97 5.97
C PHE A 32 6.58 0.46 6.32
N SER A 33 7.35 1.19 7.11
CA SER A 33 7.04 2.59 7.45
C SER A 33 6.95 3.47 6.21
N ASN A 34 7.94 3.40 5.31
CA ASN A 34 7.92 4.20 4.10
C ASN A 34 6.76 3.83 3.15
N LEU A 35 6.43 2.54 3.07
CA LEU A 35 5.27 2.05 2.32
C LEU A 35 3.97 2.60 2.90
N GLN A 36 3.82 2.55 4.24
CA GLN A 36 2.64 3.07 4.94
C GLN A 36 2.46 4.57 4.69
N ASP A 37 3.53 5.36 4.77
CA ASP A 37 3.49 6.81 4.56
C ASP A 37 2.98 7.16 3.14
N LEU A 38 3.54 6.52 2.11
CA LEU A 38 3.11 6.72 0.71
C LEU A 38 1.65 6.33 0.50
N TRP A 39 1.21 5.22 1.10
CA TRP A 39 -0.18 4.78 1.01
C TRP A 39 -1.15 5.70 1.74
N GLN A 40 -0.77 6.23 2.91
CA GLN A 40 -1.57 7.22 3.62
C GLN A 40 -1.73 8.50 2.78
N GLU A 41 -0.65 8.98 2.17
CA GLU A 41 -0.69 10.17 1.31
C GLU A 41 -1.59 9.94 0.08
N LEU A 42 -1.43 8.82 -0.62
CA LEU A 42 -2.29 8.44 -1.75
C LEU A 42 -3.77 8.37 -1.33
N ASN A 43 -4.06 7.84 -0.14
CA ASN A 43 -5.41 7.70 0.36
C ASN A 43 -6.09 9.04 0.63
N LEU A 44 -5.35 10.06 1.07
CA LEU A 44 -5.89 11.41 1.25
C LEU A 44 -6.37 11.97 -0.09
N PHE A 45 -5.56 11.87 -1.14
CA PHE A 45 -5.93 12.31 -2.48
C PHE A 45 -7.15 11.55 -3.02
N LEU A 46 -7.23 10.23 -2.83
CA LEU A 46 -8.36 9.44 -3.32
C LEU A 46 -9.66 9.75 -2.57
N LYS A 47 -9.58 10.07 -1.26
CA LYS A 47 -10.74 10.51 -0.47
C LYS A 47 -11.27 11.85 -0.92
N ASP A 48 -10.39 12.81 -1.18
CA ASP A 48 -10.75 14.17 -1.62
C ASP A 48 -11.44 14.15 -3.00
N ASN A 49 -11.15 13.15 -3.84
CA ASN A 49 -11.76 12.99 -5.16
C ASN A 49 -13.01 12.10 -5.17
N SER A 50 -13.45 11.52 -4.04
CA SER A 50 -14.57 10.58 -4.01
C SER A 50 -15.92 11.30 -3.93
N THR A 51 -16.83 10.97 -4.84
CA THR A 51 -18.16 11.58 -4.93
C THR A 51 -19.24 10.89 -4.09
N CYS A 52 -18.95 9.73 -3.49
CA CYS A 52 -19.91 8.96 -2.70
C CYS A 52 -19.24 8.14 -1.57
N ALA A 53 -19.84 8.17 -0.38
CA ALA A 53 -19.31 7.50 0.82
C ALA A 53 -19.24 5.96 0.69
N GLU A 54 -20.20 5.32 0.03
CA GLU A 54 -20.19 3.85 -0.15
C GLU A 54 -19.11 3.39 -1.14
N CYS A 55 -18.86 4.19 -2.19
CA CYS A 55 -17.76 3.95 -3.13
C CYS A 55 -16.42 4.05 -2.41
N ASN A 56 -16.27 5.03 -1.52
CA ASN A 56 -15.07 5.23 -0.71
C ASN A 56 -14.75 4.00 0.15
N VAL A 57 -15.75 3.38 0.82
CA VAL A 57 -15.53 2.17 1.64
C VAL A 57 -15.05 0.99 0.79
N LYS A 58 -15.66 0.74 -0.37
CA LYS A 58 -15.24 -0.35 -1.26
C LYS A 58 -13.84 -0.09 -1.84
N GLN A 59 -13.57 1.14 -2.27
CA GLN A 59 -12.25 1.55 -2.76
C GLN A 59 -11.19 1.39 -1.67
N GLN A 60 -11.45 1.84 -0.44
CA GLN A 60 -10.54 1.71 0.69
C GLN A 60 -10.17 0.25 0.98
N ARG A 61 -11.15 -0.67 0.96
CA ARG A 61 -10.90 -2.11 1.15
C ARG A 61 -10.06 -2.71 0.03
N ASN A 62 -10.24 -2.25 -1.21
CA ASN A 62 -9.43 -2.72 -2.33
C ASN A 62 -7.99 -2.21 -2.23
N LEU A 63 -7.81 -0.93 -1.89
CA LEU A 63 -6.48 -0.33 -1.70
C LEU A 63 -5.73 -1.00 -0.53
N GLU A 64 -6.42 -1.35 0.56
CA GLU A 64 -5.81 -2.08 1.68
C GLU A 64 -5.30 -3.46 1.23
N LYS A 65 -6.06 -4.17 0.40
CA LYS A 65 -5.58 -5.44 -0.18
C LYS A 65 -4.38 -5.23 -1.10
N GLU A 66 -4.45 -4.23 -1.99
CA GLU A 66 -3.33 -3.88 -2.88
C GLU A 66 -2.08 -3.52 -2.07
N CYS A 67 -2.22 -2.78 -0.98
CA CYS A 67 -1.14 -2.43 -0.06
C CYS A 67 -0.48 -3.67 0.55
N VAL A 68 -1.27 -4.65 0.99
CA VAL A 68 -0.76 -5.93 1.51
C VAL A 68 -0.03 -6.70 0.41
N TYR A 69 -0.57 -6.77 -0.81
CA TYR A 69 0.11 -7.43 -1.93
C TYR A 69 1.43 -6.75 -2.29
N ASP A 70 1.43 -5.42 -2.38
CA ASP A 70 2.62 -4.63 -2.67
C ASP A 70 3.71 -4.82 -1.61
N PHE A 71 3.32 -4.84 -0.33
CA PHE A 71 4.21 -5.17 0.77
C PHE A 71 4.84 -6.55 0.56
N LEU A 72 4.02 -7.59 0.43
CA LEU A 72 4.45 -8.99 0.37
C LEU A 72 5.32 -9.32 -0.86
N VAL A 73 4.96 -8.81 -2.04
CA VAL A 73 5.67 -9.12 -3.30
C VAL A 73 7.06 -8.47 -3.35
N LYS A 74 7.26 -7.37 -2.62
CA LYS A 74 8.48 -6.56 -2.65
C LYS A 74 9.38 -6.77 -1.43
N LEU A 75 9.00 -7.70 -0.54
CA LEU A 75 9.88 -8.25 0.49
C LEU A 75 11.04 -9.04 -0.14
N ASN A 76 12.13 -9.14 0.61
CA ASN A 76 13.29 -9.92 0.20
C ASN A 76 12.97 -11.43 0.18
N ARG A 77 13.60 -12.16 -0.76
CA ARG A 77 13.34 -13.60 -0.99
C ARG A 77 13.61 -14.51 0.21
N ASN A 78 14.42 -14.07 1.17
CA ASN A 78 14.65 -14.83 2.40
C ASN A 78 13.40 -14.89 3.31
N LEU A 79 12.34 -14.16 2.97
CA LEU A 79 11.06 -14.13 3.68
C LEU A 79 9.96 -14.88 2.89
N ASP A 80 10.31 -15.66 1.86
CA ASP A 80 9.34 -16.35 1.00
C ASP A 80 8.42 -17.30 1.82
N GLU A 81 8.95 -18.01 2.81
CA GLU A 81 8.14 -18.90 3.68
C GLU A 81 7.09 -18.12 4.50
N VAL A 82 7.49 -16.99 5.08
CA VAL A 82 6.58 -16.11 5.81
C VAL A 82 5.54 -15.51 4.86
N ARG A 83 5.95 -15.10 3.66
CA ARG A 83 5.04 -14.58 2.62
C ARG A 83 3.97 -15.59 2.26
N ASP A 84 4.33 -16.85 2.09
CA ASP A 84 3.39 -17.93 1.76
C ASP A 84 2.41 -18.16 2.91
N GLN A 85 2.90 -18.14 4.16
CA GLN A 85 2.05 -18.25 5.35
C GLN A 85 1.02 -17.10 5.42
N VAL A 86 1.47 -15.84 5.31
CA VAL A 86 0.59 -14.66 5.34
C VAL A 86 -0.43 -14.71 4.20
N SER A 87 -0.01 -15.14 3.01
CA SER A 87 -0.88 -15.25 1.82
C SER A 87 -1.96 -16.31 1.98
N SER A 88 -1.71 -17.35 2.76
CA SER A 88 -2.66 -18.44 3.03
C SER A 88 -3.69 -18.15 4.12
N ARG A 89 -3.58 -17.01 4.83
CA ARG A 89 -4.48 -16.68 5.95
C ARG A 89 -5.91 -16.40 5.52
N ILE A 90 -6.84 -16.87 6.36
CA ILE A 90 -8.28 -16.62 6.24
C ILE A 90 -8.82 -16.11 7.58
N PRO A 91 -9.38 -14.88 7.65
CA PRO A 91 -9.47 -13.89 6.57
C PRO A 91 -8.10 -13.32 6.19
N PHE A 92 -7.99 -12.81 4.96
CA PHE A 92 -6.77 -12.16 4.46
C PHE A 92 -6.36 -11.02 5.40
N PRO A 93 -5.08 -10.93 5.82
CA PRO A 93 -4.64 -9.97 6.81
C PRO A 93 -4.62 -8.56 6.24
N ASN A 94 -4.62 -7.56 7.13
CA ASN A 94 -4.27 -6.19 6.77
C ASN A 94 -2.75 -6.00 6.85
N THR A 95 -2.27 -4.84 6.41
CA THR A 95 -0.83 -4.59 6.28
C THR A 95 -0.11 -4.65 7.63
N GLU A 96 -0.74 -4.21 8.72
CA GLU A 96 -0.17 -4.30 10.08
C GLU A 96 -0.02 -5.74 10.56
N LYS A 97 -1.04 -6.58 10.37
CA LYS A 97 -0.95 -8.01 10.73
C LYS A 97 0.09 -8.73 9.89
N ALA A 98 0.13 -8.44 8.58
CA ALA A 98 1.15 -8.97 7.69
C ALA A 98 2.56 -8.58 8.15
N PHE A 99 2.75 -7.33 8.59
CA PHE A 99 4.04 -6.87 9.13
C PHE A 99 4.45 -7.57 10.42
N ILE A 100 3.53 -7.82 11.36
CA ILE A 100 3.83 -8.51 12.64
C ILE A 100 4.35 -9.94 12.41
N GLU A 101 3.98 -10.57 11.30
CA GLU A 101 4.36 -11.95 10.99
C GLU A 101 5.72 -12.06 10.30
N VAL A 102 6.24 -10.96 9.76
CA VAL A 102 7.53 -10.85 9.07
C VAL A 102 8.64 -10.49 10.03
#